data_AF-A0A918YRK8-F1
#
_entry.id   AF-A0A918YRK8-F1
#
_cell.length_a   1.000
_cell.length_b   1.000
_cell.length_c   1.000
_cell.angle_alpha   90.00
_cell.angle_beta   90.00
_cell.angle_gamma   90.00
#
_symmetry.space_group_name_H-M   'P 1'
#
loop_
_entity.id
_entity.type
_entity.pdbx_description
1 polymer ?
#
loop_
_entity_poly.entity_id
_entity_poly.type
_entity_poly.pdbx_seq_one_letter_code
_entity_poly.pdbx_strand_id
1 'polypeptide(L)' 'MAREEMGPEQLRLAARGGAGLEQFYGRLGWKEIGRWPEALRLAVGDDRDEVLMVLSLL' A
#
# COMPACT_ATOMS: atom_id res chain seq x y z
N MET A 1 24.72 24.42 -1.50
CA MET A 1 23.91 23.89 -2.61
C MET A 1 24.48 22.51 -2.89
N ALA A 2 23.86 21.41 -2.49
CA ALA A 2 22.83 20.74 -3.28
C ALA A 2 22.03 19.80 -2.35
N ARG A 3 20.72 20.02 -2.26
CA ARG A 3 19.74 19.15 -1.57
C ARG A 3 18.68 18.66 -2.56
N GLU A 4 18.98 18.61 -3.86
CA GLU A 4 17.97 18.50 -4.92
C GLU A 4 18.01 17.18 -5.71
N GLU A 5 18.87 16.21 -5.40
CA GLU A 5 18.99 14.98 -6.22
C GLU A 5 18.94 13.66 -5.43
N MET A 6 18.05 13.55 -4.43
CA MET A 6 17.72 12.23 -3.87
C MET A 6 16.21 12.07 -3.86
N GLY A 7 15.65 11.82 -5.06
CA GLY A 7 14.27 11.38 -5.20
C GLY A 7 14.05 10.05 -4.45
N PRO A 8 12.83 9.77 -3.96
CA PRO A 8 12.57 8.52 -3.25
C PRO A 8 12.83 7.31 -4.17
N GLU A 9 13.59 6.33 -3.69
CA GLU A 9 13.87 5.09 -4.43
C GLU A 9 12.67 4.12 -4.41
N GLN A 10 11.78 4.28 -3.42
CA GLN A 10 10.60 3.45 -3.22
C GLN A 10 9.47 4.26 -2.57
N LEU A 11 8.24 4.00 -3.00
CA LEU A 11 7.03 4.44 -2.32
C LEU A 11 6.39 3.28 -1.57
N ARG A 12 5.78 3.56 -0.42
CA ARG A 12 5.00 2.60 0.37
C ARG A 12 3.61 3.15 0.65
N LEU A 13 2.62 2.27 0.69
CA LEU A 13 1.27 2.57 1.14
C LEU A 13 0.66 1.40 1.90
N ALA A 14 -0.35 1.70 2.71
CA ALA A 14 -1.27 0.72 3.27
C ALA A 14 -2.60 0.86 2.53
N ALA A 15 -3.04 -0.22 1.88
CA ALA A 15 -4.33 -0.30 1.20
C ALA A 15 -5.32 -1.06 2.08
N ARG A 16 -6.58 -0.62 2.01
CA ARG A 16 -7.69 -1.33 2.65
C ARG A 16 -8.07 -2.55 1.82
N GLY A 17 -8.04 -3.72 2.46
CA GLY A 17 -8.44 -4.98 1.86
C GLY A 17 -9.94 -5.02 1.53
N GLY A 18 -10.29 -5.80 0.51
CA GLY A 18 -11.68 -6.02 0.09
C GLY A 18 -12.34 -4.86 -0.67
N ALA A 19 -11.59 -3.79 -0.98
CA ALA A 19 -12.04 -2.66 -1.79
C ALA A 19 -11.55 -2.72 -3.25
N GLY A 20 -10.86 -3.79 -3.65
CA GLY A 20 -10.24 -3.93 -4.98
C GLY A 20 -8.99 -3.08 -5.18
N LEU A 21 -8.47 -2.45 -4.11
CA LEU A 21 -7.31 -1.59 -4.17
C LEU A 21 -6.03 -2.36 -4.49
N GLU A 22 -5.91 -3.60 -4.02
CA GLU A 22 -4.75 -4.45 -4.32
C GLU A 22 -4.62 -4.71 -5.83
N GLN A 23 -5.75 -4.96 -6.50
CA GLN A 23 -5.80 -5.19 -7.93
C GLN A 23 -5.57 -3.89 -8.71
N PHE A 24 -6.15 -2.79 -8.26
CA PHE A 24 -5.95 -1.47 -8.86
C PHE A 24 -4.47 -1.05 -8.80
N TYR A 25 -3.87 -1.06 -7.60
CA TYR A 25 -2.47 -0.69 -7.42
C TYR A 25 -1.52 -1.72 -8.05
N GLY A 26 -1.87 -3.01 -8.04
CA GLY A 26 -1.12 -4.06 -8.73
C GLY A 26 -0.95 -3.78 -10.23
N ARG A 27 -1.99 -3.26 -10.89
CA ARG A 27 -1.92 -2.86 -12.32
C ARG A 27 -1.00 -1.65 -12.56
N LEU A 28 -0.77 -0.83 -11.52
CA LEU A 28 0.13 0.32 -11.56
C LEU A 28 1.57 -0.04 -11.15
N GLY A 29 1.89 -1.33 -10.99
CA GLY A 29 3.22 -1.81 -10.65
C GLY A 29 3.51 -1.92 -9.16
N TRP A 30 2.54 -1.65 -8.30
CA TRP A 30 2.69 -1.86 -6.86
C TRP A 30 2.70 -3.34 -6.53
N LYS A 31 3.45 -3.72 -5.50
CA LYS A 31 3.57 -5.10 -5.02
C LYS A 31 3.15 -5.19 -3.57
N GLU A 32 2.29 -6.16 -3.25
CA GLU A 32 1.99 -6.53 -1.87
C GLU A 32 3.24 -7.13 -1.23
N ILE A 33 3.64 -6.60 -0.07
CA ILE A 33 4.78 -7.08 0.73
C ILE A 33 4.36 -7.60 2.10
N GLY A 34 3.09 -7.40 2.47
CA GLY A 34 2.55 -7.87 3.74
C GLY A 34 1.06 -7.59 3.85
N ARG A 35 0.43 -8.31 4.76
CA ARG A 35 -1.00 -8.21 5.04
C ARG A 35 -1.23 -8.45 6.53
N TRP A 36 -1.98 -7.56 7.16
CA TRP A 36 -2.46 -7.72 8.53
C TRP A 36 -3.95 -8.02 8.51
N PRO A 37 -4.35 -9.27 8.79
CA PRO A 37 -5.75 -9.66 8.79
C PRO A 37 -6.58 -8.85 9.79
N GLU A 38 -7.77 -8.41 9.38
CA GLU A 38 -8.75 -7.74 10.26
C GLU A 38 -8.22 -6.51 11.02
N ALA A 39 -7.14 -5.89 10.54
CA ALA A 39 -6.46 -4.79 11.22
C ALA A 39 -7.23 -3.46 11.19
N LEU A 40 -8.15 -3.29 10.23
CA LEU A 40 -8.87 -2.04 10.00
C LEU A 40 -10.36 -2.20 10.35
N ARG A 41 -10.81 -1.58 11.44
CA ARG A 41 -12.24 -1.50 11.78
C ARG A 41 -12.89 -0.27 11.16
N LEU A 42 -13.79 -0.46 10.21
CA LEU A 42 -14.51 0.63 9.54
C LEU A 42 -15.89 0.89 10.15
N ALA A 43 -16.52 -0.18 10.62
CA ALA A 43 -17.78 -0.18 11.35
C ALA A 43 -17.86 -1.44 12.24
N VAL A 44 -18.91 -1.55 13.04
CA VAL A 44 -19.15 -2.77 13.84
C VAL A 44 -19.37 -3.94 12.89
N GLY A 45 -18.53 -4.97 13.00
CA GLY A 45 -18.57 -6.16 12.15
C GLY A 45 -17.98 -5.94 10.74
N ASP A 46 -17.35 -4.79 10.48
CA ASP A 46 -16.65 -4.50 9.23
C ASP A 46 -15.16 -4.29 9.53
N ASP A 47 -14.49 -5.41 9.84
CA ASP A 47 -13.06 -5.50 10.01
C ASP A 47 -12.44 -5.94 8.66
N ARG A 48 -11.41 -5.23 8.22
CA ARG A 48 -10.75 -5.44 6.92
C ARG A 48 -9.26 -5.59 7.11
N ASP A 49 -8.64 -6.31 6.19
CA ASP A 49 -7.19 -6.41 6.16
C ASP A 49 -6.55 -5.06 5.87
N GLU A 50 -5.40 -4.81 6.49
CA GLU A 50 -4.46 -3.80 6.03
C GLU A 50 -3.43 -4.46 5.11
N VAL A 51 -3.30 -3.96 3.89
CA VAL A 51 -2.40 -4.51 2.87
C VAL A 51 -1.24 -3.54 2.64
N LEU A 52 -0.03 -3.98 2.96
CA LEU A 52 1.18 -3.17 2.79
C LEU A 52 1.70 -3.37 1.38
N MET A 53 1.80 -2.27 0.62
CA MET A 53 2.26 -2.29 -0.76
C MET A 53 3.44 -1.34 -0.99
N VAL A 54 4.32 -1.73 -1.91
CA VAL A 54 5.47 -0.92 -2.33
C VAL A 54 5.50 -0.74 -3.85
N LEU A 55 6.01 0.41 -4.29
CA LEU A 55 6.34 0.70 -5.68
C LEU A 55 7.82 1.10 -5.73
N SER A 56 8.61 0.34 -6.47
CA SER A 56 9.99 0.73 -6.79
C SER A 56 9.98 1.82 -7.87
N LEU A 57 10.78 2.87 -7.67
CA LEU A 57 10.92 3.99 -8.62
C LEU A 57 12.24 3.94 -9.42
N LEU A 58 12.93 2.79 -9.32
CA LEU A 58 14.19 2.48 -10.00
C LEU A 58 14.00 1.33 -11.00
#